data_AF-A0A1V3X865-F1
#
_entry.id   AF-A0A1V3X865-F1
#
_cell.length_a   1.000
_cell.length_b   1.000
_cell.length_c   1.000
_cell.angle_alpha   90.00
_cell.angle_beta   90.00
_cell.angle_gamma   90.00
#
_symmetry.space_group_name_H-M   'P 1'
#
loop_
_entity.id
_entity.type
_entity.pdbx_description
1 polymer ?
#
loop_
_entity_poly.entity_id
_entity_poly.type
_entity_poly.pdbx_seq_one_letter_code
_entity_poly.pdbx_strand_id
1 'polypeptide(L)'
;MGWREQQLPDGTLILTSPAGRTHVTTPGSALLFPNLCAPTGELPEHTQLPTDHCGERTAMMPKRRRTRAQERAQRITHERQRNRNARTTPPPDHTTRTGPAPPDDEPPPF
;
A
#
# COMPACT_ATOMS: atom_id res chain seq x y z
N MET A 1 -22.29 6.01 35.52
CA MET A 1 -21.71 7.26 34.99
C MET A 1 -20.24 7.01 34.75
N GLY A 2 -19.78 7.05 33.49
CA GLY A 2 -18.40 6.74 33.10
C GLY A 2 -17.56 7.99 32.89
N TRP A 3 -16.36 7.82 32.32
CA TRP A 3 -15.55 8.92 31.84
C TRP A 3 -16.25 9.66 30.70
N ARG A 4 -16.11 10.99 30.67
CA ARG A 4 -16.51 11.82 29.53
C ARG A 4 -15.27 12.48 28.94
N GLU A 5 -15.26 12.60 27.63
CA GLU A 5 -14.16 13.19 26.87
C GLU A 5 -14.71 14.26 25.93
N GLN A 6 -14.01 15.38 25.85
CA GLN A 6 -14.20 16.42 24.85
C GLN A 6 -12.84 16.77 24.26
N GLN A 7 -12.75 16.73 22.93
CA GLN A 7 -11.56 17.13 22.19
C GLN A 7 -11.78 18.51 21.57
N LEU A 8 -10.79 19.39 21.72
CA LEU A 8 -10.78 20.72 21.10
C LEU A 8 -10.04 20.70 19.74
N PRO A 9 -10.30 21.67 18.85
CA PRO A 9 -9.65 21.75 17.53
C PRO A 9 -8.13 21.93 17.57
N ASP A 10 -7.58 22.47 18.67
CA ASP A 10 -6.15 22.64 18.91
C ASP A 10 -5.45 21.35 19.41
N GLY A 11 -6.21 20.26 19.55
CA GLY A 11 -5.73 18.97 20.04
C GLY A 11 -5.74 18.81 21.55
N THR A 12 -6.24 19.79 22.31
CA THR A 12 -6.41 19.66 23.77
C THR A 12 -7.54 18.68 24.11
N LEU A 13 -7.28 17.77 25.06
CA LEU A 13 -8.26 16.83 25.60
C LEU A 13 -8.75 17.27 26.98
N ILE A 14 -10.07 17.36 27.15
CA ILE A 14 -10.75 17.59 28.43
C ILE A 14 -11.40 16.28 28.86
N LEU A 15 -10.89 15.69 29.95
CA LEU A 15 -11.39 14.42 30.50
C LEU A 15 -12.09 14.67 31.83
N THR A 16 -13.36 14.29 31.92
CA THR A 16 -14.12 14.28 33.18
C THR A 16 -14.23 12.85 33.71
N SER A 17 -13.68 12.62 34.91
CA SER A 17 -13.75 11.34 35.59
C SER A 17 -15.15 11.07 36.16
N PRO A 18 -15.51 9.81 36.45
CA PRO A 18 -16.77 9.47 37.12
C PRO A 18 -16.98 10.17 38.47
N ALA A 19 -15.89 10.56 39.14
CA ALA A 19 -15.90 11.29 40.40
C ALA A 19 -16.04 12.82 40.22
N GLY A 20 -16.25 13.29 38.98
CA GLY A 20 -16.44 14.71 38.66
C GLY A 20 -15.14 15.52 38.53
N ARG A 21 -13.96 14.89 38.63
CA ARG A 21 -12.68 15.61 38.40
C ARG A 21 -12.44 15.85 36.92
N THR A 22 -11.96 17.03 36.58
CA THR A 22 -11.62 17.42 35.21
C THR A 22 -10.10 17.47 35.05
N HIS A 23 -9.60 16.83 33.99
CA HIS A 23 -8.19 16.81 33.61
C HIS A 23 -8.05 17.38 32.20
N VAL A 24 -7.10 18.30 32.02
CA VAL A 24 -6.80 18.92 30.72
C VAL A 24 -5.41 18.50 30.29
N THR A 25 -5.30 17.96 29.08
CA THR A 25 -4.03 17.51 28.51
C THR A 25 -3.83 18.12 27.13
N THR A 26 -2.70 18.81 26.94
CA THR A 26 -2.28 19.35 25.65
C THR A 26 -1.15 18.48 25.10
N PRO A 27 -1.13 18.15 23.80
CA PRO A 27 -0.07 17.33 23.22
C PRO A 27 1.29 18.03 23.31
N GLY A 28 2.34 17.27 23.66
CA GLY A 28 3.70 17.81 23.75
C GLY A 28 4.25 18.38 22.43
N SER A 29 3.68 17.95 21.29
CA SER A 29 3.98 18.54 19.98
C SER A 29 3.64 20.02 19.91
N ALA A 30 2.72 20.53 20.73
CA ALA A 30 2.42 21.96 20.79
C ALA A 30 3.65 22.80 21.18
N LEU A 31 4.59 22.23 21.95
CA LEU A 31 5.85 22.89 22.31
C LEU A 31 6.87 22.86 21.17
N LEU A 32 6.90 21.77 20.39
CA LEU A 32 7.91 21.54 19.35
C LEU A 32 7.48 22.10 17.98
N PHE A 33 6.18 22.10 17.71
CA PHE A 33 5.57 22.43 16.42
C PHE A 33 4.30 23.28 16.61
N PRO A 34 4.40 24.49 17.18
CA PRO A 34 3.24 25.31 17.53
C PRO A 34 2.33 25.62 16.33
N ASN A 35 2.92 25.82 15.15
CA ASN A 35 2.17 26.12 13.92
C ASN A 35 1.35 24.92 13.41
N LEU A 36 1.72 23.68 13.75
CA LEU A 36 0.97 22.48 13.35
C LEU A 36 -0.16 22.15 14.33
N CYS A 37 -0.09 22.65 15.56
CA CYS A 37 -1.14 22.51 16.56
C CYS A 37 -2.14 23.68 16.54
N ALA A 38 -1.86 24.74 15.77
CA ALA A 38 -2.84 25.79 15.51
C ALA A 38 -4.02 25.20 14.71
N PRO A 39 -5.28 25.48 15.10
CA PRO A 39 -6.43 25.05 14.33
C PRO A 39 -6.34 25.61 12.90
N THR A 40 -6.40 24.73 11.89
CA THR A 40 -6.34 25.13 10.47
C THR A 40 -7.58 25.89 10.00
N GLY A 41 -8.67 25.84 10.78
CA GLY A 41 -9.93 26.53 10.51
C GLY A 41 -11.05 26.03 11.41
N GLU A 42 -12.25 26.61 11.30
CA GLU A 42 -13.44 26.08 11.97
C GLU A 42 -13.91 24.81 11.26
N LEU A 43 -13.99 23.71 11.99
CA LEU A 43 -14.71 22.53 11.52
C LEU A 43 -16.21 22.78 11.72
N PRO A 44 -17.06 22.51 10.73
CA PRO A 44 -18.50 22.56 10.94
C PRO A 44 -18.87 21.60 12.08
N GLU A 45 -19.79 22.01 12.96
CA GLU A 45 -20.30 21.13 14.00
C GLU A 45 -20.74 19.81 13.38
N HIS A 46 -20.33 18.70 14.00
CA HIS A 46 -20.76 17.38 13.60
C HIS A 46 -22.27 17.24 13.86
N THR A 47 -23.10 17.68 12.92
CA THR A 47 -24.50 17.29 12.88
C THR A 47 -24.51 15.77 12.76
N GLN A 48 -25.09 15.10 13.75
CA GLN A 48 -25.35 13.66 13.64
C GLN A 48 -26.23 13.48 12.41
N LEU A 49 -25.61 13.07 11.29
CA LEU A 49 -26.34 12.69 10.10
C LEU A 49 -27.34 11.60 10.52
N PRO A 50 -28.63 11.71 10.14
CA PRO A 50 -29.54 10.60 10.28
C PRO A 50 -28.89 9.36 9.71
N THR A 51 -28.93 8.27 10.47
CA THR A 51 -28.38 6.98 10.04
C THR A 51 -29.27 6.37 8.97
N ASP A 52 -29.41 7.03 7.82
CA ASP A 52 -29.89 6.41 6.61
C ASP A 52 -28.77 5.50 6.11
N HIS A 53 -28.73 4.31 6.71
CA HIS A 53 -27.93 3.22 6.22
C HIS A 53 -28.26 3.03 4.74
N CYS A 54 -27.28 3.34 3.87
CA CYS A 54 -27.40 3.21 2.42
C CYS A 54 -28.15 1.92 2.03
N GLY A 55 -29.16 2.07 1.17
CA GLY A 55 -30.18 1.08 0.82
C GLY A 55 -29.72 -0.19 0.10
N GLU A 56 -28.47 -0.61 0.24
CA GLU A 56 -27.94 -1.83 -0.37
C GLU A 56 -27.06 -2.61 0.62
N ARG A 57 -27.60 -2.96 1.80
CA ARG A 57 -26.96 -3.90 2.76
C ARG A 57 -26.77 -5.32 2.19
N THR A 58 -27.22 -5.57 0.97
CA THR A 58 -27.14 -6.87 0.26
C THR A 58 -26.01 -6.93 -0.77
N ALA A 59 -25.36 -5.82 -1.11
CA ALA A 59 -24.18 -5.81 -1.98
C ALA A 59 -22.96 -6.37 -1.22
N MET A 60 -22.85 -7.71 -1.14
CA MET A 60 -21.67 -8.35 -0.56
C MET A 60 -20.49 -8.23 -1.51
N MET A 61 -19.34 -7.82 -0.99
CA MET A 61 -18.06 -7.91 -1.71
C MET A 61 -17.83 -9.36 -2.18
N PRO A 62 -17.46 -9.60 -3.44
CA PRO A 62 -17.24 -10.94 -3.95
C PRO A 62 -16.15 -11.65 -3.15
N LYS A 63 -16.44 -12.88 -2.69
CA LYS A 63 -15.48 -13.71 -1.95
C LYS A 63 -14.47 -14.32 -2.91
N ARG A 64 -13.23 -14.46 -2.45
CA ARG A 64 -12.17 -15.12 -3.22
C ARG A 64 -12.56 -16.59 -3.47
N ARG A 65 -12.49 -17.02 -4.73
CA ARG A 65 -12.74 -18.41 -5.14
C ARG A 65 -11.59 -19.37 -4.79
N ARG A 66 -10.37 -18.85 -4.63
CA ARG A 66 -9.16 -19.61 -4.30
C ARG A 66 -8.38 -18.91 -3.19
N THR A 67 -7.64 -19.70 -2.41
CA THR A 67 -6.77 -19.14 -1.37
C THR A 67 -5.53 -18.51 -2.01
N ARG A 68 -4.91 -17.54 -1.31
CA ARG A 68 -3.64 -16.92 -1.76
C ARG A 68 -2.52 -17.94 -1.95
N ALA A 69 -2.51 -18.99 -1.12
CA ALA A 69 -1.55 -20.09 -1.22
C ALA A 69 -1.74 -20.89 -2.52
N GLN A 70 -2.99 -21.20 -2.90
CA GLN A 70 -3.29 -21.89 -4.15
C GLN A 70 -2.93 -21.05 -5.38
N GLU A 71 -3.26 -19.75 -5.38
CA GLU A 71 -2.88 -18.84 -6.47
C GLU A 71 -1.35 -18.77 -6.64
N ARG A 72 -0.61 -18.67 -5.52
CA ARG A 72 0.85 -18.64 -5.53
C ARG A 72 1.44 -19.94 -6.07
N ALA A 73 0.94 -21.09 -5.60
CA ALA A 73 1.39 -22.40 -6.07
C ALA A 73 1.14 -22.57 -7.58
N GLN A 74 -0.05 -22.20 -8.07
CA GLN A 74 -0.38 -22.25 -9.49
C GLN A 74 0.56 -21.38 -10.32
N ARG A 75 0.82 -20.15 -9.89
CA ARG A 75 1.75 -19.24 -10.56
C ARG A 75 3.16 -19.83 -10.65
N ILE A 76 3.69 -20.34 -9.55
CA ILE A 76 5.04 -20.94 -9.50
C ILE A 76 5.13 -22.16 -10.42
N THR A 77 4.14 -23.06 -10.39
CA THR A 77 4.13 -24.25 -11.25
C THR A 77 4.08 -23.87 -12.72
N HIS A 78 3.24 -22.90 -13.08
CA HIS A 78 3.14 -22.40 -14.44
C HIS A 78 4.46 -21.80 -14.92
N GLU A 79 5.12 -20.99 -14.08
CA GLU A 79 6.40 -20.37 -14.40
C GLU A 79 7.50 -21.43 -14.56
N ARG A 80 7.58 -22.40 -13.65
CA ARG A 80 8.52 -23.51 -13.75
C ARG A 80 8.33 -24.32 -15.03
N GLN A 81 7.09 -24.56 -15.45
CA GLN A 81 6.80 -25.25 -16.70
C GLN A 81 7.27 -24.44 -17.91
N ARG A 82 6.99 -23.13 -17.96
CA ARG A 82 7.49 -22.24 -19.01
C ARG A 82 9.02 -22.27 -19.08
N ASN A 83 9.69 -22.15 -17.94
CA ASN A 83 11.15 -22.16 -17.86
C ASN A 83 11.74 -23.51 -18.27
N ARG A 84 11.08 -24.62 -17.92
CA ARG A 84 11.48 -25.95 -18.38
C ARG A 84 11.37 -26.03 -19.90
N ASN A 85 10.22 -25.66 -20.48
CA ASN A 85 10.02 -25.68 -21.92
C ASN A 85 11.08 -24.84 -22.65
N ALA A 86 11.33 -23.61 -22.19
CA ALA A 86 12.34 -22.73 -22.79
C ALA A 86 13.76 -23.30 -22.76
N ARG A 87 14.10 -24.14 -21.77
CA ARG A 87 15.40 -24.82 -21.70
C ARG A 87 15.47 -26.08 -22.56
N THR A 88 14.36 -26.79 -22.71
CA THR A 88 14.31 -28.07 -23.43
C THR A 88 13.97 -27.94 -24.90
N THR A 89 13.42 -26.80 -25.33
CA THR A 89 13.17 -26.49 -26.73
C THR A 89 14.48 -25.99 -27.36
N PRO A 90 15.06 -26.72 -28.32
CA PRO A 90 16.20 -26.22 -29.08
C PRO A 90 15.81 -24.91 -29.79
N PRO A 91 16.72 -23.92 -29.91
CA PRO A 91 16.46 -22.76 -30.74
C PRO A 91 16.15 -23.22 -32.17
N PRO A 92 15.24 -22.55 -32.90
CA PRO A 92 15.08 -22.83 -34.32
C PRO A 92 16.42 -22.63 -35.02
N ASP A 93 16.80 -23.61 -35.86
CA ASP A 93 18.00 -23.60 -36.71
C ASP A 93 17.95 -22.41 -37.68
N HIS A 94 18.29 -21.23 -37.20
CA HIS A 94 18.78 -20.16 -38.06
C HIS A 94 20.29 -20.39 -38.16
N THR A 95 20.67 -21.17 -39.18
CA THR A 95 22.05 -21.47 -39.50
C THR A 95 22.83 -20.17 -39.69
N THR A 96 23.75 -19.94 -38.76
CA THR A 96 24.85 -18.99 -38.86
C THR A 96 25.69 -19.29 -40.10
N ARG A 97 25.54 -18.48 -41.16
CA ARG A 97 26.59 -18.35 -42.18
C ARG A 97 27.64 -17.38 -41.66
N THR A 98 28.57 -17.87 -40.86
CA THR A 98 29.81 -17.17 -40.52
C THR A 98 30.96 -18.15 -40.71
N GLY A 99 31.54 -18.15 -41.91
CA GLY A 99 32.83 -18.80 -42.14
C GLY A 99 33.96 -18.00 -41.49
N PRO A 100 35.16 -18.59 -41.32
CA PRO A 100 36.31 -17.86 -40.77
C PRO A 100 36.63 -16.64 -41.64
N ALA A 101 36.95 -15.51 -41.00
CA ALA A 101 37.42 -14.32 -41.70
C ALA A 101 38.69 -14.65 -42.50
N PRO A 102 38.84 -14.15 -43.75
CA PRO A 102 40.09 -14.31 -44.49
C PRO A 102 41.25 -13.65 -43.71
N PRO A 103 42.48 -14.19 -43.80
CA PRO A 103 43.63 -13.61 -43.13
C PRO A 103 43.91 -12.20 -43.68
N ASP A 104 44.03 -11.23 -42.78
CA ASP A 104 44.48 -9.87 -43.11
C ASP A 104 45.97 -9.92 -43.48
N ASP A 105 46.28 -9.84 -44.78
CA ASP A 105 47.64 -9.77 -45.33
C ASP A 105 48.16 -8.32 -45.44
N GLU A 106 47.67 -7.37 -44.65
CA GLU A 106 48.15 -5.98 -44.69
C GLU A 106 49.23 -5.74 -43.62
N PRO A 107 50.51 -5.58 -44.00
CA PRO A 107 51.55 -5.30 -43.03
C PRO A 107 51.38 -3.86 -42.48
N PRO A 108 51.62 -3.66 -41.17
CA PRO A 108 51.41 -2.37 -40.54
C PRO A 108 52.35 -1.29 -41.11
N PRO A 109 51.86 -0.06 -41.34
CA PRO A 109 52.70 1.04 -41.80
C PRO A 109 53.60 1.54 -40.65
N PHE A 110 54.87 1.81 -40.95
CA PHE A 110 55.83 2.45 -40.04
C PHE A 110 55.30 3.77 -39.46
#